data_AF-A0A4P5VIC5-F1
#
_entry.id   AF-A0A4P5VIC5-F1
#
_cell.length_a   1.000
_cell.length_b   1.000
_cell.length_c   1.000
_cell.angle_alpha   90.00
_cell.angle_beta   90.00
_cell.angle_gamma   90.00
#
_symmetry.space_group_name_H-M   'P 1'
#
loop_
_entity.id
_entity.type
_entity.pdbx_description
1 polymer ?
#
loop_
_entity_poly.entity_id
_entity_poly.type
_entity_poly.pdbx_seq_one_letter_code
_entity_poly.pdbx_strand_id
1 'polypeptide(L)'
;MVTITAPSRTAFDSKSPLLLPMPYFSQRDSCTGQGDRMCFSSSCAMAAEFLKPGCLAGAGQPDDRYLALVQCFGDTTNAHAQVAALERLGIQATFRTDGRIEQLIAQLRLGFPIPVGWLHQGPVSAPPWRRPLEPGGGLGSGYPAGGDPRPLWRG
;
A
#
# COMPACT_ATOMS: atom_id res chain seq x y z
N MET A 1 -1.26 5.50 7.91
CA MET A 1 -2.36 5.35 6.92
C MET A 1 -2.28 6.45 5.89
N VAL A 2 -2.65 6.18 4.64
CA VAL A 2 -2.80 7.21 3.61
C VAL A 2 -4.28 7.55 3.50
N THR A 3 -4.65 8.79 3.82
CA THR A 3 -6.01 9.31 3.68
C THR A 3 -6.18 9.97 2.33
N ILE A 4 -7.31 9.75 1.67
CA ILE A 4 -7.59 10.26 0.34
C ILE A 4 -8.62 11.38 0.45
N THR A 5 -8.38 12.48 -0.25
CA THR A 5 -9.26 13.65 -0.26
C THR A 5 -9.88 13.79 -1.64
N ALA A 6 -11.17 13.47 -1.74
CA ALA A 6 -11.95 13.61 -2.96
C ALA A 6 -13.43 13.80 -2.61
N PRO A 7 -14.28 14.31 -3.52
CA PRO A 7 -15.72 14.29 -3.33
C PRO A 7 -16.20 12.85 -3.13
N SER A 8 -17.07 12.64 -2.14
CA SER A 8 -17.62 11.32 -1.79
C SER A 8 -18.12 10.58 -3.04
N ARG A 9 -17.67 9.34 -3.20
CA ARG A 9 -18.43 8.36 -4.00
C ARG A 9 -19.63 7.96 -3.16
N THR A 10 -20.76 7.70 -3.80
CA THR A 10 -22.06 7.39 -3.18
C THR A 10 -21.92 6.70 -1.83
N ALA A 11 -22.44 7.34 -0.78
CA ALA A 11 -22.29 6.84 0.60
C ALA A 11 -22.86 5.42 0.74
N PHE A 12 -22.10 4.53 1.38
CA PHE A 12 -22.55 3.16 1.64
C PHE A 12 -23.66 3.12 2.68
N ASP A 13 -24.67 2.26 2.46
CA ASP A 13 -25.73 2.01 3.43
C ASP A 13 -25.15 1.41 4.72
N SER A 14 -25.56 1.97 5.86
CA SER A 14 -25.19 1.60 7.22
C SER A 14 -25.41 0.13 7.59
N LYS A 15 -26.24 -0.61 6.84
CA LYS A 15 -26.52 -2.04 7.04
C LYS A 15 -25.67 -2.99 6.18
N SER A 16 -24.94 -2.48 5.20
CA SER A 16 -24.10 -3.31 4.31
C SER A 16 -22.71 -3.52 4.90
N PRO A 17 -22.07 -4.70 4.68
CA PRO A 17 -20.67 -4.88 5.06
C PRO A 17 -19.80 -3.80 4.39
N LEU A 18 -18.87 -3.21 5.15
CA LEU A 18 -17.93 -2.19 4.67
C LEU A 18 -16.84 -2.82 3.81
N LEU A 19 -17.23 -3.34 2.64
CA LEU A 19 -16.36 -3.97 1.67
C LEU A 19 -16.37 -3.16 0.38
N LEU A 20 -15.22 -2.59 0.03
CA LEU A 20 -15.02 -1.95 -1.26
C LEU A 20 -14.62 -3.02 -2.28
N PRO A 21 -15.20 -3.05 -3.50
CA PRO A 21 -14.80 -3.98 -4.56
C PRO A 21 -13.48 -3.54 -5.19
N MET A 22 -12.40 -3.68 -4.41
CA MET A 22 -11.04 -3.32 -4.77
C MET A 22 -10.41 -4.40 -5.66
N PRO A 23 -9.64 -4.04 -6.70
CA PRO A 23 -8.74 -4.99 -7.32
C PRO A 23 -7.70 -5.46 -6.30
N TYR A 24 -7.25 -6.71 -6.43
CA TYR A 24 -6.18 -7.27 -5.61
C TYR A 24 -4.89 -7.37 -6.44
N PHE A 25 -3.82 -6.74 -5.96
CA PHE A 25 -2.48 -6.84 -6.53
C PHE A 25 -1.54 -7.45 -5.49
N SER A 26 -0.78 -8.44 -5.91
CA SER A 26 0.15 -9.15 -5.03
C SER A 26 1.57 -8.65 -5.29
N GLN A 27 2.31 -8.40 -4.21
CA GLN A 27 3.73 -8.02 -4.32
C GLN A 27 4.63 -9.21 -4.72
N ARG A 28 4.14 -10.45 -4.59
CA ARG A 28 4.93 -11.68 -4.74
C ARG A 28 5.16 -12.07 -6.20
N ASP A 29 4.34 -11.54 -7.10
CA ASP A 29 4.45 -11.72 -8.55
C ASP A 29 5.24 -10.59 -9.21
N SER A 30 5.68 -9.57 -8.47
CA SER A 30 6.46 -8.47 -9.02
C SER A 30 7.70 -8.94 -9.79
N CYS A 31 7.90 -8.36 -10.97
CA CYS A 31 9.05 -8.64 -11.83
C CYS A 31 10.24 -7.68 -11.59
N THR A 32 10.16 -6.82 -10.56
CA THR A 32 11.13 -5.73 -10.32
C THR A 32 12.29 -6.11 -9.41
N GLY A 33 12.23 -7.28 -8.78
CA GLY A 33 13.16 -7.67 -7.71
C GLY A 33 12.95 -6.91 -6.39
N GLN A 34 11.91 -6.06 -6.28
CA GLN A 34 11.59 -5.30 -5.06
C GLN A 34 10.38 -5.86 -4.29
N GLY A 35 9.90 -7.06 -4.64
CA GLY A 35 8.66 -7.64 -4.10
C GLY A 35 8.57 -7.62 -2.57
N ASP A 36 9.65 -7.89 -1.85
CA ASP A 36 9.68 -7.88 -0.38
C ASP A 36 9.45 -6.49 0.24
N ARG A 37 9.62 -5.42 -0.55
CA ARG A 37 9.52 -4.00 -0.14
C ARG A 37 8.37 -3.27 -0.85
N MET A 38 7.44 -4.01 -1.45
CA MET A 38 6.36 -3.46 -2.26
C MET A 38 5.00 -3.42 -1.58
N CYS A 39 4.85 -3.93 -0.35
CA CYS A 39 3.55 -3.94 0.35
C CYS A 39 2.85 -2.57 0.35
N PHE A 40 3.61 -1.48 0.52
CA PHE A 40 3.08 -0.11 0.44
C PHE A 40 2.68 0.24 -0.98
N SER A 41 3.57 0.03 -1.96
CA SER A 41 3.30 0.31 -3.37
C SER A 41 2.10 -0.47 -3.91
N SER A 42 1.99 -1.78 -3.65
CA SER A 42 0.86 -2.60 -4.08
C SER A 42 -0.45 -2.13 -3.42
N SER A 43 -0.41 -1.74 -2.14
CA SER A 43 -1.60 -1.19 -1.46
C SER A 43 -2.07 0.15 -2.06
N CYS A 44 -1.13 1.04 -2.38
CA CYS A 44 -1.45 2.32 -3.04
C CYS A 44 -1.89 2.11 -4.49
N ALA A 45 -1.31 1.14 -5.21
CA ALA A 45 -1.71 0.80 -6.56
C ALA A 45 -3.16 0.29 -6.61
N MET A 46 -3.56 -0.58 -5.68
CA MET A 46 -4.95 -1.01 -5.55
C MET A 46 -5.88 0.17 -5.30
N ALA A 47 -5.53 1.06 -4.36
CA ALA A 47 -6.27 2.30 -4.07
C ALA A 47 -6.41 3.20 -5.30
N ALA A 48 -5.32 3.38 -6.06
CA ALA A 48 -5.30 4.19 -7.27
C ALA A 48 -6.22 3.63 -8.34
N GLU A 49 -6.10 2.32 -8.63
CA GLU A 49 -6.91 1.66 -9.65
C GLU A 49 -8.41 1.66 -9.30
N PHE A 50 -8.76 1.51 -8.02
CA PHE A 50 -10.16 1.60 -7.60
C PHE A 50 -10.76 3.01 -7.73
N LEU A 51 -9.97 4.04 -7.45
CA LEU A 51 -10.42 5.43 -7.51
C LEU A 51 -10.44 5.97 -8.93
N LYS A 52 -9.48 5.52 -9.75
CA LYS A 52 -9.32 5.93 -11.13
C LYS A 52 -8.97 4.69 -11.98
N PRO A 53 -9.99 3.90 -12.38
CA PRO A 53 -9.79 2.71 -13.19
C PRO A 53 -9.00 3.02 -14.47
N GLY A 54 -8.02 2.19 -14.78
CA GLY A 54 -7.13 2.35 -15.93
C GLY A 54 -5.99 3.36 -15.73
N CYS A 55 -5.85 4.00 -14.56
CA CYS A 55 -4.74 4.92 -14.31
C CYS A 55 -3.37 4.22 -14.30
N LEU A 56 -3.37 2.92 -14.05
CA LEU A 56 -2.19 2.05 -14.15
C LEU A 56 -2.36 1.07 -15.31
N ALA A 57 -2.96 1.44 -16.45
CA ALA A 57 -3.00 0.58 -17.63
C ALA A 57 -1.62 0.50 -18.33
N GLY A 58 -1.34 -0.62 -19.01
CA GLY A 58 -0.10 -0.81 -19.77
C GLY A 58 0.42 -2.25 -19.75
N ALA A 59 1.65 -2.43 -20.23
CA ALA A 59 2.37 -3.70 -20.16
C ALA A 59 2.95 -3.96 -18.76
N GLY A 60 2.95 -5.22 -18.32
CA GLY A 60 3.39 -5.62 -16.98
C GLY A 60 2.29 -5.53 -15.91
N GLN A 61 2.68 -5.62 -14.64
CA GLN A 61 1.74 -5.57 -13.51
C GLN A 61 1.41 -4.12 -13.11
N PRO A 62 0.17 -3.82 -12.69
CA PRO A 62 -0.22 -2.47 -12.29
C PRO A 62 0.60 -1.90 -11.13
N ASP A 63 0.92 -2.71 -10.12
CA ASP A 63 1.70 -2.28 -8.97
C ASP A 63 3.20 -2.13 -9.27
N ASP A 64 3.75 -2.87 -10.24
CA ASP A 64 5.09 -2.60 -10.82
C ASP A 64 5.12 -1.24 -11.53
N ARG A 65 4.08 -0.88 -12.27
CA ARG A 65 3.98 0.45 -12.90
C ARG A 65 3.85 1.55 -11.87
N TYR A 66 3.06 1.32 -10.83
CA TYR A 66 2.95 2.25 -9.73
C TYR A 66 4.30 2.41 -8.99
N LEU A 67 5.06 1.32 -8.79
CA LEU A 67 6.40 1.35 -8.23
C LEU A 67 7.34 2.27 -9.04
N ALA A 68 7.29 2.20 -10.37
CA ALA A 68 8.08 3.06 -11.24
C ALA A 68 7.75 4.56 -11.04
N LEU A 69 6.48 4.89 -10.77
CA LEU A 69 6.09 6.27 -10.41
C LEU A 69 6.69 6.69 -9.06
N VAL A 70 6.62 5.81 -8.05
CA VAL A 70 7.19 6.06 -6.71
C VAL A 70 8.70 6.31 -6.81
N GLN A 71 9.41 5.52 -7.63
CA GLN A 71 10.85 5.65 -7.83
C GLN A 71 11.28 6.98 -8.46
N CYS A 72 10.36 7.71 -9.11
CA CYS A 72 10.63 9.08 -9.57
C CYS A 72 10.76 10.08 -8.40
N PHE A 73 10.24 9.75 -7.22
CA PHE A 73 10.19 10.62 -6.05
C PHE A 73 11.03 10.09 -4.86
N GLY A 74 11.31 8.78 -4.80
CA GLY A 74 12.16 8.20 -3.77
C GLY A 74 12.03 6.68 -3.63
N ASP A 75 12.48 6.16 -2.49
CA ASP A 75 12.45 4.72 -2.18
C ASP A 75 11.02 4.21 -1.94
N THR A 76 10.81 2.92 -2.19
CA THR A 76 9.50 2.22 -2.13
C THR A 76 8.85 2.29 -0.74
N THR A 77 9.66 2.44 0.32
CA THR A 77 9.20 2.53 1.71
C THR A 77 8.94 3.96 2.19
N ASN A 78 9.22 4.98 1.36
CA ASN A 78 9.06 6.38 1.72
C ASN A 78 7.60 6.85 1.50
N ALA A 79 6.94 7.24 2.59
CA ALA A 79 5.56 7.74 2.53
C ALA A 79 5.37 9.00 1.68
N HIS A 80 6.35 9.91 1.62
CA HIS A 80 6.26 11.10 0.77
C HIS A 80 6.34 10.74 -0.71
N ALA A 81 7.18 9.77 -1.09
CA ALA A 81 7.27 9.29 -2.46
C ALA A 81 5.96 8.62 -2.92
N GLN A 82 5.30 7.91 -2.00
CA GLN A 82 4.00 7.28 -2.23
C GLN A 82 2.89 8.32 -2.43
N VAL A 83 2.83 9.35 -1.58
CA VAL A 83 1.87 10.45 -1.73
C VAL A 83 2.09 11.20 -3.05
N ALA A 84 3.35 11.54 -3.37
CA ALA A 84 3.68 12.21 -4.62
C ALA A 84 3.33 11.39 -5.88
N ALA A 85 3.47 10.06 -5.82
CA ALA A 85 3.04 9.17 -6.90
C ALA A 85 1.51 9.17 -7.09
N LEU A 86 0.73 9.16 -6.00
CA LEU A 86 -0.73 9.31 -6.06
C LEU A 86 -1.13 10.67 -6.62
N GLU A 87 -0.47 11.75 -6.19
CA GLU A 87 -0.70 13.10 -6.72
C GLU A 87 -0.41 13.18 -8.21
N ARG A 88 0.67 12.53 -8.69
CA ARG A 88 0.99 12.43 -10.13
C ARG A 88 -0.12 11.72 -10.93
N LEU A 89 -0.86 10.81 -10.31
CA LEU A 89 -2.03 10.16 -10.91
C LEU A 89 -3.32 11.02 -10.83
N GLY A 90 -3.24 12.18 -10.17
CA GLY A 90 -4.36 13.10 -9.91
C GLY A 90 -5.19 12.73 -8.68
N ILE A 91 -4.63 11.93 -7.76
CA ILE A 91 -5.30 11.50 -6.53
C ILE A 91 -4.68 12.28 -5.37
N GLN A 92 -5.47 13.15 -4.73
CA GLN A 92 -5.01 13.89 -3.56
C GLN A 92 -5.00 12.98 -2.34
N ALA A 93 -3.84 12.85 -1.71
CA ALA A 93 -3.64 11.95 -0.59
C ALA A 93 -2.77 12.60 0.50
N THR A 94 -2.88 12.12 1.74
CA THR A 94 -2.08 12.59 2.87
C THR A 94 -1.66 11.40 3.71
N PHE A 95 -0.38 11.30 4.04
CA PHE A 95 0.10 10.29 4.97
C PHE A 95 -0.08 10.75 6.42
N ARG A 96 -0.65 9.88 7.25
CA ARG A 96 -0.94 10.13 8.66
C ARG A 96 -0.47 8.98 9.54
N THR A 97 0.07 9.29 10.70
CA THR A 97 0.47 8.30 11.72
C THR A 97 -0.46 8.27 12.94
N ASP A 98 -1.37 9.23 13.03
CA ASP A 98 -2.34 9.42 14.12
C ASP A 98 -3.73 8.84 13.80
N GLY A 99 -3.78 7.86 12.90
CA GLY A 99 -5.03 7.29 12.40
C GLY A 99 -5.79 6.49 13.46
N ARG A 100 -7.09 6.79 13.61
CA ARG A 100 -8.01 6.04 14.49
C ARG A 100 -8.99 5.18 13.70
N ILE A 101 -9.50 4.13 14.33
CA ILE A 101 -10.47 3.19 13.73
C ILE A 101 -11.72 3.93 13.23
N GLU A 102 -12.20 4.93 13.98
CA GLU A 102 -13.40 5.69 13.60
C GLU A 102 -13.19 6.46 12.29
N GLN A 103 -11.97 6.96 12.05
CA GLN A 103 -11.62 7.65 10.81
C GLN A 103 -11.55 6.68 9.63
N LEU A 104 -11.04 5.46 9.86
CA LEU A 104 -11.02 4.40 8.85
C LEU A 104 -12.45 4.02 8.43
N ILE A 105 -13.34 3.79 9.39
CA ILE A 105 -14.76 3.48 9.14
C ILE A 105 -15.45 4.62 8.39
N ALA A 106 -15.24 5.87 8.80
CA ALA A 106 -15.84 7.03 8.16
C ALA A 106 -15.44 7.12 6.67
N GLN A 107 -14.16 6.90 6.36
CA GLN A 107 -13.65 6.95 5.00
C GLN A 107 -14.14 5.78 4.13
N LEU A 108 -14.22 4.57 4.69
CA LEU A 108 -14.83 3.43 3.99
C LEU A 108 -16.30 3.68 3.65
N ARG A 109 -17.07 4.30 4.56
CA ARG A 109 -18.47 4.70 4.31
C ARG A 109 -18.61 5.73 3.20
N LEU A 110 -17.60 6.58 3.02
CA LEU A 110 -17.50 7.55 1.91
C LEU A 110 -17.00 6.92 0.60
N GLY A 111 -16.71 5.61 0.61
CA GLY A 111 -16.21 4.89 -0.55
C GLY A 111 -14.74 5.15 -0.85
N PHE A 112 -13.94 5.55 0.14
CA PHE A 112 -12.49 5.74 -0.02
C PHE A 112 -11.70 4.56 0.54
N PRO A 113 -10.84 3.92 -0.28
CA PRO A 113 -9.90 2.94 0.22
C PRO A 113 -8.80 3.63 1.02
N ILE A 114 -8.36 3.02 2.11
CA ILE A 114 -7.26 3.53 2.94
C ILE A 114 -6.15 2.49 2.97
N PRO A 115 -5.02 2.75 2.29
CA PRO A 115 -3.79 2.01 2.52
C PRO A 115 -3.31 2.19 3.97
N VAL A 116 -3.21 1.08 4.71
CA VAL A 116 -2.73 1.07 6.11
C VAL A 116 -1.49 0.19 6.20
N GLY A 117 -0.41 0.75 6.74
CA GLY A 117 0.75 -0.03 7.16
C GLY A 117 0.64 -0.37 8.64
N TRP A 118 0.86 -1.64 8.98
CA TRP A 118 0.91 -2.12 10.35
C TRP A 118 2.35 -2.39 10.75
N LEU A 119 2.81 -1.70 11.79
CA LEU A 119 4.12 -1.96 12.37
C LEU A 119 3.99 -3.18 13.30
N HIS A 120 4.44 -4.34 12.81
CA HIS A 120 4.36 -5.57 13.59
C HIS A 120 5.50 -5.72 14.60
N GLN A 121 6.64 -5.06 14.39
CA GLN A 121 7.82 -5.14 15.28
C GLN A 121 8.67 -3.86 15.26
N GLY A 122 9.31 -3.56 16.40
CA GLY A 122 10.19 -2.40 16.58
C GLY A 122 9.43 -1.07 16.77
N PRO A 123 10.11 0.01 17.19
CA PRO A 123 9.51 1.33 17.28
C PRO A 123 9.40 1.99 15.90
N VAL A 124 8.43 2.90 15.72
CA VAL A 124 8.20 3.64 14.47
C VAL A 124 9.44 4.44 14.03
N SER A 125 10.26 4.87 15.00
CA SER A 125 11.53 5.57 14.78
C SER A 125 12.66 4.66 14.26
N ALA A 126 12.56 3.34 14.42
CA ALA A 126 13.55 2.37 13.95
C ALA A 126 12.90 1.03 13.57
N PRO A 127 12.07 1.02 12.52
CA PRO A 127 11.43 -0.21 12.08
C PRO A 127 12.47 -1.17 11.46
N PRO A 128 12.30 -2.49 11.60
CA PRO A 128 13.31 -3.48 11.20
C PRO A 128 13.80 -3.38 9.75
N TRP A 129 12.94 -2.92 8.83
CA TRP A 129 13.24 -2.73 7.41
C TRP A 129 14.02 -1.45 7.06
N ARG A 130 14.28 -0.57 8.03
CA ARG A 130 15.09 0.65 7.86
C ARG A 130 16.56 0.48 8.26
N ARG A 131 17.01 -0.71 8.67
CA ARG A 131 18.43 -0.91 8.98
C ARG A 131 19.27 -0.84 7.69
N PRO A 132 20.32 -0.02 7.65
CA PRO A 132 21.29 -0.03 6.56
C PRO A 132 21.84 -1.44 6.38
N LEU A 133 21.98 -1.89 5.12
CA LEU A 133 22.80 -3.05 4.82
C LEU A 133 24.25 -2.65 5.13
N GLU A 134 24.81 -3.19 6.21
CA GLU A 134 26.21 -2.98 6.56
C GLU A 134 27.11 -3.45 5.39
N PRO A 135 28.08 -2.63 4.95
CA PRO A 135 28.99 -3.01 3.89
C PRO A 135 30.03 -3.98 4.46
N GLY A 136 29.75 -5.30 4.43
CA GLY A 136 30.77 -6.32 4.75
C GLY A 136 30.33 -7.59 5.46
N GLY A 137 29.05 -7.97 5.48
CA GLY A 137 28.59 -9.24 6.07
C GLY A 137 28.16 -10.25 5.01
N GLY A 138 28.91 -11.34 4.87
CA GLY A 138 28.68 -12.40 3.89
C GLY A 138 27.32 -13.12 4.01
N LEU A 139 27.04 -13.93 2.98
CA LEU A 139 25.90 -14.85 2.89
C LEU A 139 25.75 -15.67 4.18
N GLY A 140 24.85 -15.22 5.05
CA GLY A 140 24.44 -15.90 6.26
C GLY A 140 22.92 -16.09 6.23
N SER A 141 22.52 -17.28 5.77
CA SER A 141 21.22 -17.91 5.97
C SER A 141 20.44 -17.37 7.18
N GLY A 142 19.27 -16.77 6.93
CA GLY A 142 18.49 -16.18 8.01
C GLY A 142 17.09 -15.67 7.64
N TYR A 143 16.47 -16.19 6.58
CA TYR A 143 15.01 -16.12 6.44
C TYR A 143 14.51 -17.45 5.89
N PRO A 144 13.80 -18.26 6.68
CA PRO A 144 13.07 -19.38 6.11
C PRO A 144 11.96 -18.83 5.21
N ALA A 145 12.03 -19.16 3.93
CA ALA A 145 10.85 -19.29 3.09
C ALA A 145 9.90 -20.27 3.80
N GLY A 146 8.89 -19.77 4.50
CA GLY A 146 8.03 -20.66 5.29
C GLY A 146 7.19 -19.94 6.34
N GLY A 147 6.15 -19.26 5.88
CA GLY A 147 5.12 -18.70 6.74
C GLY A 147 3.99 -18.20 5.86
N ASP A 148 3.19 -19.12 5.34
CA ASP A 148 1.93 -18.83 4.66
C ASP A 148 1.02 -18.02 5.62
N PRO A 149 0.76 -16.72 5.37
CA PRO A 149 -0.34 -16.07 6.05
C PRO A 149 -1.59 -16.55 5.37
N ARG A 150 -2.11 -17.71 5.81
CA ARG A 150 -3.46 -18.15 5.42
C ARG A 150 -4.39 -16.96 5.64
N PRO A 151 -5.04 -16.42 4.59
CA PRO A 151 -6.03 -15.40 4.79
C PRO A 151 -7.16 -16.01 5.61
N LEU A 152 -7.47 -15.40 6.76
CA LEU A 152 -8.66 -15.69 7.58
C LEU A 152 -9.98 -15.28 6.86
N TRP A 153 -10.06 -15.53 5.56
CA TRP A 153 -11.21 -15.23 4.69
C TRP A 153 -11.56 -16.39 3.76
N ARG A 154 -11.38 -17.62 4.23
CA ARG A 154 -12.15 -18.78 3.77
C ARG A 154 -12.84 -19.39 5.00
N GLY A 155 -14.11 -19.77 4.80
CA GLY A 155 -15.11 -20.14 5.81
C GLY A 155 -14.67 -21.15 6.86
#